data_AF-A0A0Q4IS44-F1
#
_entry.id   AF-A0A0Q4IS44-F1
#
_cell.length_a   1.000
_cell.length_b   1.000
_cell.length_c   1.000
_cell.angle_alpha   90.00
_cell.angle_beta   90.00
_cell.angle_gamma   90.00
#
_symmetry.space_group_name_H-M   'P 1'
#
loop_
_entity.id
_entity.type
_entity.pdbx_description
1 polymer ?
#
loop_
_entity_poly.entity_id
_entity_poly.type
_entity_poly.pdbx_seq_one_letter_code
_entity_poly.pdbx_strand_id
1 'polypeptide(L)'
;MDGSVQSQVRAALKCLAAGDDVIEIDFPRRAESLVQIIGELRNQRGDISHGRAVPKELQSDRSLARLVLNLTEAITRYMLGSFFALQPERPFFPPYDNNEAFNAYLDANTELPGKLIYSRALYDQYPEDYVIQLKEYADEQDALNAECDTGPHVEGNGNGDAD
;
A
#
# COMPACT_ATOMS: atom_id res chain seq x y z
N MET A 1 7.92 10.48 12.42
CA MET A 1 8.62 9.64 11.44
C MET A 1 10.01 10.23 11.26
N ASP A 2 11.04 9.57 11.78
CA ASP A 2 12.42 10.03 11.63
C ASP A 2 12.84 9.87 10.17
N GLY A 3 13.13 10.96 9.47
CA GLY A 3 13.53 11.00 8.05
C GLY A 3 14.98 10.55 7.78
N SER A 4 15.55 9.72 8.64
CA SER A 4 16.89 9.18 8.48
C SER A 4 16.94 8.17 7.32
N VAL A 5 17.98 8.20 6.49
CA VAL A 5 18.20 7.18 5.45
C VAL A 5 18.18 5.76 6.05
N GLN A 6 18.65 5.61 7.28
CA GLN A 6 18.61 4.34 8.00
C GLN A 6 17.18 3.85 8.29
N SER A 7 16.28 4.75 8.68
CA SER A 7 14.89 4.37 8.96
C SER A 7 14.18 3.95 7.68
N GLN A 8 14.49 4.62 6.56
CA GLN A 8 13.96 4.29 5.23
C GLN A 8 14.47 2.92 4.74
N VAL A 9 15.77 2.65 4.89
CA VAL A 9 16.36 1.35 4.54
C VAL A 9 15.76 0.25 5.41
N ARG A 10 15.65 0.45 6.73
CA ARG A 10 15.02 -0.53 7.63
C ARG A 10 13.55 -0.80 7.27
N ALA A 11 12.78 0.24 6.94
CA ALA A 11 11.38 0.08 6.56
C ALA A 11 11.25 -0.72 5.26
N ALA A 12 12.03 -0.36 4.23
CA ALA A 12 12.05 -1.08 2.95
C ALA A 12 12.42 -2.56 3.13
N LEU A 13 13.44 -2.83 3.94
CA LEU A 13 13.90 -4.18 4.27
C LEU A 13 12.86 -5.02 5.03
N LYS A 14 12.08 -4.41 5.93
CA LYS A 14 10.96 -5.09 6.59
C LYS A 14 9.83 -5.44 5.63
N CYS A 15 9.53 -4.57 4.67
CA CYS A 15 8.53 -4.85 3.63
C CYS A 15 8.97 -6.02 2.74
N LEU A 16 10.28 -6.17 2.49
CA LEU A 16 10.80 -7.31 1.72
C LEU A 16 10.63 -8.65 2.44
N ALA A 17 10.78 -8.67 3.77
CA ALA A 17 10.63 -9.87 4.59
C ALA A 17 9.17 -10.35 4.77
N ALA A 18 8.18 -9.50 4.45
CA ALA A 18 6.77 -9.82 4.65
C ALA A 18 6.18 -10.71 3.54
N GLY A 19 6.88 -10.87 2.41
CA GLY A 19 6.37 -11.62 1.25
C GLY A 19 7.09 -12.92 0.94
N ASP A 20 8.18 -13.25 1.64
CA ASP A 20 8.93 -14.49 1.41
C ASP A 20 9.83 -14.84 2.59
N ASP A 21 9.51 -15.92 3.32
CA ASP A 21 10.36 -16.47 4.40
C ASP A 21 11.73 -16.98 3.88
N VAL A 22 11.90 -17.09 2.55
CA VAL A 22 13.13 -17.51 1.88
C VAL A 22 14.10 -16.33 1.68
N ILE A 23 13.62 -15.07 1.67
CA ILE A 23 14.49 -13.90 1.58
C ILE A 23 15.11 -13.62 2.96
N GLU A 24 16.21 -14.32 3.19
CA GLU A 24 17.10 -14.29 4.36
C GLU A 24 16.95 -13.03 5.22
N ILE A 25 16.13 -13.07 6.28
CA ILE A 25 15.92 -11.96 7.25
C ILE A 25 17.25 -11.37 7.78
N ASP A 26 18.30 -12.20 7.80
CA ASP A 26 19.64 -11.82 8.24
C ASP A 26 20.38 -10.92 7.25
N PHE A 27 20.17 -11.07 5.94
CA PHE A 27 20.86 -10.27 4.93
C PHE A 27 20.47 -8.78 5.02
N PRO A 28 19.18 -8.40 5.07
CA PRO A 28 18.72 -7.05 5.39
C PRO A 28 19.37 -6.45 6.64
N ARG A 29 19.40 -7.18 7.76
CA ARG A 29 19.99 -6.68 9.02
C ARG A 29 21.49 -6.43 8.90
N ARG A 30 22.21 -7.28 8.15
CA ARG A 30 23.65 -7.12 7.90
C ARG A 30 23.91 -5.97 6.93
N ALA A 31 23.08 -5.80 5.91
CA ALA A 31 23.14 -4.68 4.97
C ALA A 31 22.90 -3.33 5.67
N GLU A 32 21.93 -3.27 6.61
CA GLU A 32 21.69 -2.07 7.44
C GLU A 32 22.96 -1.66 8.21
N SER A 33 23.58 -2.61 8.92
CA SER A 33 24.83 -2.38 9.67
C SER A 33 25.96 -1.86 8.77
N LEU A 34 26.08 -2.44 7.57
CA LEU A 34 27.12 -2.07 6.60
C LEU A 34 26.91 -0.66 6.05
N VAL A 35 25.68 -0.30 5.70
CA VAL A 35 25.31 1.06 5.26
C VAL A 35 25.60 2.09 6.36
N GLN A 36 25.30 1.75 7.63
CA GLN A 36 25.61 2.62 8.76
C GLN A 36 27.12 2.90 8.87
N ILE A 37 27.95 1.85 8.88
CA ILE A 37 29.42 1.97 8.98
C ILE A 37 29.97 2.84 7.84
N ILE A 38 29.42 2.70 6.64
CA ILE A 38 29.83 3.50 5.48
C ILE A 38 29.41 4.96 5.60
N GLY A 39 28.21 5.21 6.11
CA GLY A 39 27.75 6.56 6.43
C GLY A 39 28.67 7.23 7.44
N GLU A 40 29.07 6.51 8.49
CA GLU A 40 30.02 6.99 9.50
C GLU A 40 31.40 7.26 8.90
N LEU A 41 31.95 6.32 8.11
CA LEU A 41 33.24 6.45 7.44
C LEU A 41 33.27 7.63 6.46
N ARG A 42 32.20 7.80 5.68
CA ARG A 42 31.99 8.94 4.78
C ARG A 42 31.93 10.24 5.58
N ASN A 43 31.19 10.30 6.69
CA ASN A 43 31.04 11.50 7.51
C ASN A 43 32.32 11.87 8.30
N GLN A 44 33.17 10.89 8.59
CA GLN A 44 34.46 11.10 9.23
C GLN A 44 35.49 11.69 8.25
N ARG A 45 35.48 11.23 6.99
CA ARG A 45 36.52 11.56 5.99
C ARG A 45 36.07 12.52 4.88
N GLY A 46 34.77 12.77 4.73
CA GLY A 46 34.22 13.60 3.66
C GLY A 46 34.22 15.08 4.00
N ASP A 47 34.70 15.91 3.07
CA ASP A 47 34.73 17.38 3.19
C ASP A 47 33.33 18.01 3.15
N ILE A 48 32.36 17.38 2.47
CA ILE A 48 30.98 17.88 2.31
C ILE A 48 30.08 17.30 3.42
N SER A 49 30.41 17.60 4.67
CA SER A 49 29.54 17.34 5.82
C SER A 49 29.16 18.68 6.43
N HIS A 50 28.00 19.24 6.06
CA HIS A 50 27.54 20.54 6.56
C HIS A 50 27.56 20.57 8.09
N GLY A 51 28.37 21.48 8.68
CA GLY A 51 28.41 21.73 10.12
C GLY A 51 29.57 21.10 10.90
N ARG A 52 30.56 20.47 10.26
CA ARG A 52 31.76 19.94 10.96
C ARG A 52 33.03 20.70 10.62
N ALA A 53 33.92 20.82 11.61
CA ALA A 53 35.20 21.49 11.51
C ALA A 53 36.07 20.91 10.38
N VAL A 54 36.70 21.82 9.63
CA VAL A 54 37.66 21.60 8.55
C VAL A 54 39.00 22.13 9.06
N PRO A 55 40.15 21.48 8.78
CA PRO A 55 40.36 20.27 7.98
C PRO A 55 40.14 18.97 8.77
N LYS A 56 39.74 17.90 8.08
CA LYS A 56 39.69 16.54 8.63
C LYS A 56 41.10 15.97 8.73
N GLU A 57 41.37 15.18 9.77
CA GLU A 57 42.66 14.48 9.95
C GLU A 57 42.93 13.46 8.83
N LEU A 58 41.88 12.79 8.35
CA LEU A 58 41.94 11.86 7.23
C LEU A 58 40.95 12.29 6.17
N GLN A 59 41.49 12.60 4.99
CA GLN A 59 40.69 13.01 3.84
C GLN A 59 40.13 11.80 3.08
N SER A 60 38.98 12.00 2.43
CA SER A 60 38.40 11.02 1.54
C SER A 60 39.28 10.90 0.30
N ASP A 61 39.69 9.67 -0.04
CA ASP A 61 40.45 9.38 -1.25
C ASP A 61 39.56 8.73 -2.32
N ARG A 62 40.10 8.63 -3.54
CA ARG A 62 39.39 8.03 -4.68
C ARG A 62 38.99 6.57 -4.40
N SER A 63 39.80 5.86 -3.63
CA SER A 63 39.56 4.46 -3.25
C SER A 63 38.32 4.34 -2.37
N LEU A 64 38.22 5.16 -1.32
CA LEU A 64 37.08 5.21 -0.43
C LEU A 64 35.80 5.63 -1.17
N ALA A 65 35.86 6.69 -1.97
CA ALA A 65 34.70 7.14 -2.75
C ALA A 65 34.16 6.02 -3.67
N ARG A 66 35.06 5.27 -4.31
CA ARG A 66 34.70 4.13 -5.17
C ARG A 66 34.14 2.94 -4.39
N LEU A 67 34.68 2.67 -3.19
CA LEU A 67 34.13 1.66 -2.29
C LEU A 67 32.69 1.99 -1.89
N VAL A 68 32.44 3.23 -1.45
CA VAL A 68 31.10 3.69 -1.06
C VAL A 68 30.13 3.56 -2.24
N LEU A 69 30.49 4.08 -3.42
CA LEU A 69 29.64 4.02 -4.61
C LEU A 69 29.27 2.58 -4.98
N ASN A 70 30.26 1.71 -5.12
CA ASN A 70 30.04 0.34 -5.59
C ASN A 70 29.18 -0.46 -4.63
N LEU A 71 29.36 -0.25 -3.32
CA LEU A 71 28.60 -1.00 -2.34
C LEU A 71 27.17 -0.49 -2.22
N THR A 72 26.97 0.83 -2.21
CA THR A 72 25.62 1.40 -2.21
C THR A 72 24.86 0.98 -3.46
N GLU A 73 25.49 1.01 -4.64
CA GLU A 73 24.87 0.54 -5.89
C GLU A 73 24.43 -0.92 -5.81
N ALA A 74 25.31 -1.82 -5.34
CA ALA A 74 25.01 -3.24 -5.25
C ALA A 74 23.85 -3.54 -4.29
N ILE A 75 23.85 -2.90 -3.12
CA ILE A 75 22.79 -3.07 -2.12
C ILE A 75 21.46 -2.55 -2.65
N THR A 76 21.43 -1.34 -3.24
CA THR A 76 20.20 -0.77 -3.80
C THR A 76 19.65 -1.60 -4.95
N ARG A 77 20.51 -2.09 -5.85
CA ARG A 77 20.09 -2.95 -6.96
C ARG A 77 19.46 -4.25 -6.45
N TYR A 78 20.04 -4.88 -5.44
CA TYR A 78 19.46 -6.07 -4.83
C TYR A 78 18.11 -5.78 -4.18
N MET A 79 18.01 -4.72 -3.37
CA MET A 79 16.75 -4.33 -2.72
C MET A 79 15.61 -4.08 -3.72
N LEU A 80 15.89 -3.38 -4.83
CA LEU A 80 14.91 -3.13 -5.88
C LEU A 80 14.54 -4.42 -6.62
N GLY A 81 15.52 -5.27 -6.92
CA GLY A 81 15.29 -6.58 -7.55
C GLY A 81 14.37 -7.45 -6.71
N SER A 82 14.65 -7.57 -5.41
CA SER A 82 13.79 -8.31 -4.48
C SER A 82 12.40 -7.69 -4.37
N PHE A 83 12.30 -6.35 -4.32
CA PHE A 83 11.00 -5.66 -4.24
C PHE A 83 10.10 -5.98 -5.44
N PHE A 84 10.64 -5.94 -6.66
CA PHE A 84 9.86 -6.26 -7.86
C PHE A 84 9.60 -7.77 -8.01
N ALA A 85 10.49 -8.61 -7.52
CA ALA A 85 10.32 -10.06 -7.55
C ALA A 85 9.19 -10.55 -6.63
N LEU A 86 8.94 -9.86 -5.51
CA LEU A 86 7.89 -10.20 -4.56
C LEU A 86 6.47 -10.14 -5.14
N GLN A 87 6.28 -9.58 -6.35
CA GLN A 87 5.00 -9.45 -7.07
C GLN A 87 3.79 -9.49 -6.12
N PRO A 88 3.62 -8.49 -5.23
CA PRO A 88 2.49 -8.49 -4.33
C PRO A 88 1.23 -8.62 -5.18
N GLU A 89 0.33 -9.53 -4.81
CA GLU A 89 -0.95 -9.66 -5.51
C GLU A 89 -1.52 -8.26 -5.66
N ARG A 90 -1.71 -7.81 -6.91
CA ARG A 90 -2.32 -6.51 -7.12
C ARG A 90 -3.75 -6.64 -6.59
N PRO A 91 -4.17 -5.78 -5.64
CA PRO A 91 -5.55 -5.79 -5.21
C PRO A 91 -6.43 -5.64 -6.45
N PHE A 92 -7.35 -6.59 -6.61
CA PHE A 92 -8.29 -6.57 -7.71
C PHE A 92 -9.32 -5.48 -7.43
N PHE A 93 -9.32 -4.45 -8.27
CA PHE A 93 -10.34 -3.41 -8.24
C PHE A 93 -11.33 -3.67 -9.37
N PRO A 94 -12.62 -3.88 -9.08
CA PRO A 94 -13.63 -4.05 -10.12
C PRO A 94 -13.69 -2.78 -10.97
N PRO A 95 -13.80 -2.88 -12.31
CA PRO A 95 -13.87 -1.71 -13.18
C PRO A 95 -15.01 -0.77 -12.76
N TYR A 96 -14.73 0.53 -12.69
CA TYR A 96 -15.71 1.56 -12.32
C TYR A 96 -17.02 1.44 -13.11
N ASP A 97 -16.92 1.26 -14.43
CA ASP A 97 -18.06 1.21 -15.35
C ASP A 97 -18.98 0.00 -15.12
N ASN A 98 -18.54 -1.03 -14.40
CA ASN A 98 -19.37 -2.20 -14.09
C ASN A 98 -20.32 -1.98 -12.89
N ASN A 99 -20.24 -0.83 -12.22
CA ASN A 99 -20.92 -0.57 -10.94
C ASN A 99 -21.83 0.67 -11.00
N GLU A 100 -22.52 0.89 -12.13
CA GLU A 100 -23.31 2.12 -12.37
C GLU A 100 -24.36 2.41 -11.28
N ALA A 101 -25.05 1.39 -10.79
CA ALA A 101 -26.09 1.54 -9.75
C ALA A 101 -25.49 2.03 -8.41
N PHE A 102 -24.34 1.46 -8.03
CA PHE A 102 -23.61 1.90 -6.85
C PHE A 102 -23.02 3.29 -7.01
N ASN A 103 -22.46 3.61 -8.19
CA ASN A 103 -21.93 4.94 -8.49
C ASN A 103 -23.02 6.01 -8.36
N ALA A 104 -24.20 5.75 -8.95
CA ALA A 104 -25.34 6.65 -8.83
C ALA A 104 -25.81 6.80 -7.37
N TYR A 105 -25.81 5.73 -6.58
CA TYR A 105 -26.10 5.78 -5.15
C TYR A 105 -25.11 6.67 -4.39
N LEU A 106 -23.80 6.52 -4.63
CA LEU A 106 -22.78 7.35 -4.00
C LEU A 106 -22.93 8.83 -4.34
N ASP A 107 -23.18 9.14 -5.61
CA ASP A 107 -23.30 10.52 -6.09
C ASP A 107 -24.60 11.18 -5.64
N ALA A 108 -25.69 10.42 -5.51
CA ALA A 108 -26.95 10.93 -4.99
C ALA A 108 -26.87 11.26 -3.48
N ASN A 109 -26.06 10.50 -2.73
CA ASN A 109 -25.91 10.70 -1.28
C ASN A 109 -24.78 11.65 -0.90
N THR A 110 -23.89 11.99 -1.84
CA THR A 110 -22.72 12.84 -1.59
C THR A 110 -22.58 13.90 -2.67
N GLU A 111 -23.24 15.05 -2.48
CA GLU A 111 -23.05 16.19 -3.38
C GLU A 111 -21.68 16.86 -3.15
N LEU A 112 -20.87 16.92 -4.20
CA LEU A 112 -19.63 17.70 -4.22
C LEU A 112 -19.81 18.99 -5.01
N PRO A 113 -19.16 20.09 -4.59
CA PRO A 113 -19.25 21.36 -5.31
C PRO A 113 -18.55 21.28 -6.68
N GLY A 114 -19.22 21.85 -7.70
CA GLY A 114 -18.65 22.03 -9.03
C GLY A 114 -18.97 20.89 -10.00
N LYS A 115 -17.99 20.45 -10.79
CA LYS A 115 -18.14 19.37 -11.79
C LYS A 115 -17.60 18.02 -11.30
N LEU A 116 -17.26 17.92 -10.02
CA LEU A 116 -16.63 16.73 -9.47
C LEU A 116 -17.72 15.71 -9.11
N ILE A 117 -17.54 14.48 -9.55
CA ILE A 117 -18.42 13.34 -9.28
C ILE A 117 -17.77 12.56 -8.14
N TYR A 118 -18.51 12.30 -7.07
CA TYR A 118 -17.97 11.74 -5.83
C TYR A 118 -17.52 10.30 -6.04
N SER A 119 -18.36 9.46 -6.65
CA SER A 119 -18.07 8.07 -6.96
C SER A 119 -16.77 7.93 -7.77
N ARG A 120 -16.58 8.79 -8.78
CA ARG A 120 -15.38 8.83 -9.61
C ARG A 120 -14.15 9.28 -8.83
N ALA A 121 -14.29 10.31 -8.01
CA ALA A 121 -13.18 10.81 -7.18
C ALA A 121 -12.73 9.75 -6.16
N LEU A 122 -13.69 9.03 -5.56
CA LEU A 122 -13.44 7.92 -4.64
C LEU A 122 -12.70 6.78 -5.35
N TYR A 123 -13.16 6.37 -6.54
CA TYR A 123 -12.51 5.32 -7.32
C TYR A 123 -11.07 5.66 -7.73
N ASP A 124 -10.83 6.88 -8.22
CA ASP A 124 -9.51 7.27 -8.75
C ASP A 124 -8.48 7.53 -7.64
N GLN A 125 -8.91 8.03 -6.47
CA GLN A 125 -8.01 8.47 -5.38
C GLN A 125 -7.94 7.50 -4.21
N TYR A 126 -9.03 6.77 -3.94
CA TYR A 126 -9.20 5.88 -2.80
C TYR A 126 -9.88 4.56 -3.22
N PRO A 127 -9.27 3.78 -4.13
CA PRO A 127 -9.90 2.60 -4.72
C PRO A 127 -10.21 1.48 -3.69
N GLU A 128 -9.47 1.42 -2.58
CA GLU A 128 -9.75 0.50 -1.48
C GLU A 128 -11.06 0.83 -0.77
N ASP A 129 -11.27 2.12 -0.43
CA ASP A 129 -12.50 2.59 0.22
C ASP A 129 -13.71 2.42 -0.70
N TYR A 130 -13.52 2.62 -2.01
CA TYR A 130 -14.55 2.36 -3.01
C TYR A 130 -14.99 0.88 -2.99
N VAL A 131 -14.05 -0.07 -2.91
CA VAL A 131 -14.37 -1.51 -2.86
C VAL A 131 -15.08 -1.89 -1.57
N ILE A 132 -14.68 -1.30 -0.44
CA ILE A 132 -15.33 -1.53 0.86
C ILE A 132 -16.80 -1.09 0.80
N GLN A 133 -17.06 0.15 0.36
CA GLN A 133 -18.41 0.67 0.26
C GLN A 133 -19.26 -0.07 -0.79
N LEU A 134 -18.65 -0.52 -1.91
CA LEU A 134 -19.33 -1.34 -2.90
C LEU A 134 -19.79 -2.68 -2.30
N LYS A 135 -18.96 -3.29 -1.44
CA LYS A 135 -19.32 -4.52 -0.75
C LYS A 135 -20.47 -4.31 0.24
N GLU A 136 -20.40 -3.25 1.04
CA GLU A 136 -21.47 -2.88 1.97
C GLU A 136 -22.80 -2.66 1.23
N TYR A 137 -22.76 -1.93 0.11
CA TYR A 137 -23.93 -1.73 -0.74
C TYR A 137 -24.49 -3.06 -1.29
N ALA A 138 -23.64 -3.98 -1.74
CA ALA A 138 -24.08 -5.29 -2.23
C ALA A 138 -24.73 -6.12 -1.11
N ASP A 139 -24.13 -6.15 0.08
CA ASP A 139 -24.66 -6.86 1.26
C ASP A 139 -26.05 -6.30 1.66
N GLU A 140 -26.25 -4.97 1.58
CA GLU A 140 -27.55 -4.32 1.83
C GLU A 140 -28.61 -4.68 0.78
N GLN A 141 -28.25 -4.70 -0.52
CA GLN A 141 -29.17 -5.08 -1.59
C GLN A 141 -29.61 -6.54 -1.46
N ASP A 142 -28.69 -7.44 -1.13
CA ASP A 142 -28.99 -8.85 -0.93
C ASP A 142 -29.95 -9.06 0.26
N ALA A 143 -29.76 -8.32 1.36
CA ALA A 143 -30.67 -8.36 2.51
C ALA A 143 -32.09 -7.87 2.13
N LEU A 144 -32.20 -6.74 1.42
CA LEU A 144 -33.49 -6.20 0.97
C LEU A 144 -34.24 -7.15 0.02
N ASN A 145 -33.50 -7.81 -0.87
CA ASN A 145 -34.07 -8.80 -1.80
C ASN A 145 -34.56 -10.04 -1.05
N ALA A 146 -33.84 -10.51 -0.02
CA ALA A 146 -34.24 -11.65 0.80
C ALA A 146 -35.51 -11.37 1.64
N GLU A 147 -35.71 -10.13 2.10
CA GLU A 147 -36.91 -9.73 2.84
C GLU A 147 -38.17 -9.67 1.94
N CYS A 148 -38.03 -9.24 0.68
CA CYS A 148 -39.15 -9.18 -0.27
C CYS A 148 -39.69 -10.55 -0.71
N ASP A 149 -38.89 -11.62 -0.63
CA ASP A 149 -39.27 -12.97 -1.06
C ASP A 149 -40.12 -13.73 0.00
N THR A 150 -40.48 -13.09 1.12
CA THR A 150 -41.25 -13.69 2.24
C THR A 150 -42.67 -13.15 2.43
N GLY A 151 -43.26 -12.51 1.41
CA GLY A 151 -44.65 -11.99 1.43
C GLY A 151 -45.72 -13.07 1.70
N PRO A 152 -46.88 -12.71 2.31
CA PRO A 152 -47.71 -13.63 3.09
C PRO A 152 -48.47 -14.63 2.20
N HIS A 153 -48.43 -15.91 2.58
CA HIS A 153 -49.35 -16.92 2.10
C HIS A 153 -50.79 -16.52 2.50
N VAL A 154 -51.59 -16.12 1.52
CA VAL A 154 -53.04 -15.89 1.72
C VAL A 154 -53.67 -17.26 1.95
N GLU A 155 -53.96 -17.62 3.20
CA GLU A 155 -54.77 -18.79 3.54
C GLU A 155 -56.20 -18.55 3.03
N GLY A 156 -56.53 -19.22 1.92
CA GLY A 156 -57.88 -19.29 1.38
C GLY A 156 -58.79 -20.02 2.37
N ASN A 157 -59.61 -19.25 3.08
CA ASN A 157 -60.64 -19.77 3.96
C ASN A 157 -61.80 -20.33 3.12
N GLY A 158 -61.79 -21.64 2.84
CA GLY A 158 -62.88 -22.36 2.19
C GLY A 158 -63.75 -23.06 3.24
N ASN A 159 -64.80 -22.36 3.68
CA ASN A 159 -65.86 -22.90 4.55
C ASN A 159 -67.05 -23.35 3.68
N GLY A 160 -67.67 -24.48 4.04
CA GLY A 160 -68.98 -24.95 3.55
C GLY A 160 -68.90 -26.01 2.44
N ASP A 161 -69.68 -27.08 2.41
CA ASP A 161 -70.80 -27.49 3.25
C ASP A 161 -71.01 -29.01 3.13
N ALA A 162 -71.72 -29.55 4.11
CA ALA A 162 -72.18 -30.93 4.20
C ALA A 162 -73.16 -31.34 3.07
N ASP A 163 -73.01 -32.56 2.56
CA ASP A 163 -74.04 -33.63 2.59
C ASP A 163 -73.42 -34.99 2.19
#